data_AF-A0A928WDC0-F1
#
_entry.id   AF-A0A928WDC0-F1
#
_cell.length_a   1.000
_cell.length_b   1.000
_cell.length_c   1.000
_cell.angle_alpha   90.00
_cell.angle_beta   90.00
_cell.angle_gamma   90.00
#
_symmetry.space_group_name_H-M   'P 1'
#
loop_
_entity.id
_entity.type
_entity.pdbx_description
1 polymer ?
#
loop_
_entity_poly.entity_id
_entity_poly.type
_entity_poly.pdbx_seq_one_letter_code
_entity_poly.pdbx_strand_id
1 'polypeptide(L)'
;MISIERAIDPQTESRFCCVFDTETCLPIEPIQRYLNYCRKRQLAANTVNTYACRLVDFWHWLEYKSLDWQDLGLNELADFVNWYLLGG
;
A
#
# COMPACT_ATOMS: atom_id res chain seq x y z
N MET A 1 4.73 1.71 -12.20
CA MET A 1 3.72 0.70 -11.77
C MET A 1 4.14 0.18 -10.39
N ILE A 2 3.21 -0.01 -9.44
CA ILE A 2 3.58 -0.49 -8.09
C ILE A 2 3.23 -1.97 -7.86
N SER A 3 4.04 -2.68 -7.06
CA SER A 3 3.86 -4.10 -6.75
C SER A 3 4.12 -4.44 -5.27
N ILE A 4 3.56 -5.56 -4.82
CA ILE A 4 3.79 -6.13 -3.49
C ILE A 4 4.78 -7.28 -3.62
N GLU A 5 5.83 -7.23 -2.82
CA GLU A 5 6.84 -8.28 -2.75
C GLU A 5 6.99 -8.82 -1.32
N ARG A 6 7.45 -10.06 -1.20
CA ARG A 6 7.74 -10.68 0.11
C ARG A 6 9.21 -10.46 0.48
N ALA A 7 9.43 -9.84 1.62
CA ALA A 7 10.74 -9.67 2.23
C ALA A 7 10.92 -10.57 3.46
N ILE A 8 12.18 -10.80 3.81
CA ILE A 8 12.59 -11.52 5.02
C ILE A 8 13.42 -10.55 5.85
N ASP A 9 13.04 -10.41 7.12
CA ASP A 9 13.81 -9.63 8.08
C ASP A 9 15.09 -10.42 8.45
N PRO A 10 16.29 -9.88 8.22
CA PRO A 10 17.53 -10.63 8.40
C PRO A 10 17.86 -10.93 9.87
N GLN A 11 17.24 -10.23 10.83
CA GLN A 11 17.50 -10.43 12.26
C GLN A 11 16.52 -11.41 12.88
N THR A 12 15.27 -11.39 12.42
CA THR A 12 14.18 -12.17 13.00
C THR A 12 13.71 -13.33 12.13
N GLU A 13 14.20 -13.41 10.89
CA GLU A 13 13.73 -14.32 9.82
C GLU A 13 12.23 -14.20 9.50
N SER A 14 11.57 -13.17 10.04
CA SER A 14 10.15 -12.95 9.85
C SER A 14 9.87 -12.51 8.41
N ARG A 15 8.85 -13.13 7.79
CA ARG A 15 8.37 -12.74 6.46
C ARG A 15 7.41 -11.57 6.57
N PHE A 16 7.53 -10.60 5.67
CA PHE A 16 6.64 -9.45 5.60
C PHE A 16 6.47 -8.94 4.18
N CYS A 17 5.41 -8.16 3.95
CA CYS A 17 5.18 -7.48 2.68
C CYS A 17 5.94 -6.15 2.61
N CYS A 18 6.50 -5.88 1.43
CA CYS A 18 7.01 -4.60 1.02
C CYS A 18 6.30 -4.14 -0.25
N VAL A 19 6.16 -2.83 -0.43
CA VAL A 19 5.54 -2.23 -1.62
C VAL A 19 6.56 -1.37 -2.34
N PHE A 20 6.77 -1.64 -3.62
CA PHE A 20 7.78 -0.99 -4.45
C PHE A 20 7.18 -0.42 -5.71
N ASP A 21 7.83 0.62 -6.21
CA ASP A 21 7.70 1.01 -7.62
C ASP A 21 8.58 0.07 -8.46
N THR A 22 7.99 -0.53 -9.49
CA THR A 22 8.67 -1.53 -10.34
C THR A 22 9.69 -0.93 -11.31
N GLU A 23 9.62 0.37 -11.57
CA GLU A 23 10.51 1.05 -12.53
C GLU A 23 11.78 1.54 -11.84
N THR A 24 11.62 2.15 -10.68
CA THR A 24 12.72 2.68 -9.87
C THR A 24 13.31 1.64 -8.92
N CYS A 25 12.59 0.53 -8.67
CA CYS A 25 12.92 -0.46 -7.65
C CYS A 25 13.02 0.13 -6.24
N LEU A 26 12.40 1.28 -5.99
CA LEU A 26 12.39 1.95 -4.69
C LEU A 26 11.08 1.67 -3.95
N PRO A 27 11.11 1.60 -2.61
CA PRO A 27 9.90 1.42 -1.83
C PRO A 27 9.00 2.64 -1.97
N ILE A 28 7.68 2.40 -2.04
CA ILE A 28 6.69 3.47 -1.91
C ILE A 28 6.68 3.90 -0.45
N GLU A 29 7.47 4.93 -0.14
CA GLU A 29 7.78 5.38 1.22
C GLU A 29 6.55 5.51 2.14
N PRO A 30 5.45 6.20 1.77
CA PRO A 30 4.30 6.35 2.66
C PRO A 30 3.62 5.01 2.99
N ILE A 31 3.51 4.11 2.02
CA ILE A 31 2.96 2.76 2.23
C ILE A 31 3.90 1.97 3.15
N GLN A 32 5.20 1.94 2.81
CA GLN A 32 6.17 1.15 3.55
C GLN A 32 6.30 1.60 5.01
N ARG A 33 6.29 2.92 5.26
CA ARG A 33 6.30 3.51 6.59
C ARG A 33 5.09 3.05 7.42
N TYR A 34 3.89 3.05 6.84
CA TYR A 34 2.68 2.60 7.53
C TYR A 34 2.69 1.09 7.83
N LEU A 35 3.12 0.26 6.88
CA LEU A 35 3.22 -1.19 7.09
C LEU A 35 4.26 -1.52 8.18
N ASN A 36 5.41 -0.82 8.19
CA ASN A 36 6.42 -0.95 9.23
C ASN A 36 5.88 -0.52 10.61
N TYR A 37 5.09 0.54 10.68
CA TYR A 37 4.40 0.93 11.91
C TYR A 37 3.45 -0.17 12.41
N CYS A 38 2.63 -0.77 11.54
CA CYS A 38 1.73 -1.87 11.90
C CYS A 38 2.51 -3.09 12.43
N ARG A 39 3.64 -3.44 11.81
CA ARG A 39 4.52 -4.52 12.26
C ARG A 39 5.12 -4.23 13.63
N LYS A 40 5.62 -3.00 13.86
CA LYS A 40 6.16 -2.59 15.17
C LYS A 40 5.10 -2.67 16.29
N ARG A 41 3.83 -2.45 15.95
CA ARG A 41 2.68 -2.63 16.86
C ARG A 41 2.19 -4.07 16.95
N GLN A 42 2.86 -5.02 16.32
CA GLN A 42 2.57 -6.45 16.37
C GLN A 42 1.14 -6.79 15.91
N LEU A 43 0.62 -6.04 14.94
CA LEU A 43 -0.62 -6.43 14.26
C LEU A 43 -0.45 -7.80 13.58
N ALA A 44 -1.54 -8.55 13.48
CA ALA A 44 -1.53 -9.85 12.82
C ALA A 44 -1.04 -9.74 11.36
N ALA A 45 -0.16 -10.64 10.94
CA ALA A 45 0.45 -10.61 9.62
C ALA A 45 -0.58 -10.57 8.48
N ASN A 46 -1.67 -11.33 8.60
CA ASN A 46 -2.76 -11.34 7.61
C ASN A 46 -3.47 -9.98 7.48
N THR A 47 -3.61 -9.26 8.60
CA THR A 47 -4.16 -7.91 8.61
C THR A 47 -3.23 -6.94 7.90
N VAL A 48 -1.92 -6.99 8.20
CA VAL A 48 -0.91 -6.14 7.53
C VAL A 48 -0.83 -6.44 6.03
N ASN A 49 -0.90 -7.72 5.64
CA ASN A 49 -0.93 -8.12 4.23
C ASN A 49 -2.18 -7.59 3.52
N THR A 50 -3.34 -7.64 4.18
CA THR A 50 -4.57 -7.06 3.65
C THR A 50 -4.43 -5.56 3.45
N TYR A 51 -3.85 -4.84 4.42
CA TYR A 51 -3.57 -3.41 4.27
C TYR A 51 -2.63 -3.13 3.10
N ALA A 52 -1.58 -3.91 2.90
CA ALA A 52 -0.69 -3.77 1.76
C ALA A 52 -1.47 -3.88 0.43
N CYS A 53 -2.30 -4.92 0.27
CA CYS A 53 -3.15 -5.09 -0.91
C CYS A 53 -4.06 -3.88 -1.16
N ARG A 54 -4.81 -3.43 -0.14
CA ARG A 54 -5.73 -2.30 -0.31
C ARG A 54 -5.03 -0.97 -0.57
N LEU A 55 -3.84 -0.76 0.00
CA LEU A 55 -3.04 0.43 -0.27
C LEU A 55 -2.45 0.43 -1.67
N VAL A 56 -2.12 -0.74 -2.22
CA VAL A 56 -1.71 -0.86 -3.62
C VAL A 56 -2.85 -0.51 -4.56
N ASP A 57 -4.05 -1.07 -4.33
CA ASP A 57 -5.24 -0.73 -5.13
C ASP A 57 -5.53 0.78 -5.10
N PHE A 58 -5.41 1.39 -3.92
CA PHE A 58 -5.56 2.84 -3.76
C PHE A 58 -4.53 3.63 -4.55
N TRP A 59 -3.26 3.22 -4.55
CA TRP A 59 -2.22 3.88 -5.34
C TRP A 59 -2.47 3.75 -6.84
N HIS A 60 -2.91 2.58 -7.32
CA HIS A 60 -3.27 2.41 -8.74
C HIS A 60 -4.41 3.34 -9.14
N TRP A 61 -5.39 3.56 -8.27
CA TRP A 61 -6.45 4.53 -8.51
C TRP A 61 -5.93 5.98 -8.57
N LEU A 62 -4.99 6.34 -7.68
CA LEU A 62 -4.34 7.67 -7.72
C LEU A 62 -3.58 7.87 -9.04
N GLU A 63 -2.83 6.88 -9.49
CA GLU A 63 -2.13 6.90 -10.78
C GLU A 63 -3.13 7.06 -11.94
N TYR A 64 -4.22 6.28 -11.93
CA TYR A 64 -5.27 6.33 -12.95
C TYR A 64 -5.94 7.71 -13.03
N LYS A 65 -6.19 8.35 -11.88
CA LYS A 65 -6.81 9.69 -11.79
C LYS A 65 -5.80 10.84 -11.87
N SER A 66 -4.49 10.54 -11.89
CA SER A 66 -3.41 11.53 -11.81
C SER A 66 -3.53 12.46 -10.59
N LEU A 67 -3.79 11.87 -9.41
CA LEU A 67 -3.96 12.58 -8.14
C LEU A 67 -2.75 12.40 -7.22
N ASP A 68 -2.46 13.43 -6.40
CA ASP A 68 -1.51 13.32 -5.28
C ASP A 68 -2.24 12.88 -4.01
N TRP A 69 -1.73 11.85 -3.34
CA TRP A 69 -2.30 11.34 -2.09
C TRP A 69 -2.35 12.37 -0.96
N GLN A 70 -1.49 13.40 -1.01
CA GLN A 70 -1.45 14.48 -0.02
C GLN A 70 -2.53 15.55 -0.25
N ASP A 71 -3.12 15.60 -1.43
CA ASP A 71 -4.08 16.63 -1.85
C ASP A 71 -5.44 16.00 -2.18
N LEU A 72 -5.94 15.17 -1.27
CA LEU A 72 -7.24 14.51 -1.40
C LEU A 72 -8.25 15.08 -0.43
N GLY A 73 -9.47 15.32 -0.93
CA GLY A 73 -10.64 15.65 -0.14
C GLY A 73 -11.60 14.48 0.01
N LEU A 74 -12.75 14.78 0.62
CA LEU A 74 -13.81 13.80 0.84
C LEU A 74 -14.41 13.30 -0.49
N ASN A 75 -14.47 14.14 -1.51
CA ASN A 75 -15.05 13.80 -2.80
C ASN A 75 -14.20 12.76 -3.54
N GLU A 76 -12.88 12.95 -3.54
CA GLU A 76 -11.91 12.04 -4.14
C GLU A 76 -11.95 10.68 -3.42
N LEU A 77 -12.01 10.68 -2.08
CA LEU A 77 -12.15 9.44 -1.32
C LEU A 77 -13.48 8.71 -1.58
N ALA A 78 -14.59 9.44 -1.76
CA ALA A 78 -15.87 8.85 -2.14
C ALA A 78 -15.82 8.24 -3.55
N ASP A 79 -15.15 8.91 -4.50
CA ASP A 79 -14.91 8.37 -5.84
C ASP A 79 -14.06 7.10 -5.78
N PHE A 80 -13.00 7.07 -4.97
CA PHE A 80 -12.21 5.85 -4.75
C PHE A 80 -13.06 4.68 -4.26
N VAL A 81 -13.92 4.89 -3.26
CA VAL A 81 -14.80 3.83 -2.75
C VAL A 81 -15.75 3.33 -3.83
N ASN A 82 -16.31 4.22 -4.64
CA ASN A 82 -17.18 3.83 -5.76
C ASN A 82 -16.41 3.04 -6.83
N TRP A 83 -15.23 3.52 -7.23
CA TRP A 83 -14.34 2.84 -8.17
C TRP A 83 -13.98 1.42 -7.67
N TYR A 84 -13.64 1.32 -6.38
CA TYR A 84 -13.26 0.07 -5.74
C TYR A 84 -14.38 -0.97 -5.73
N LEU A 85 -15.62 -0.54 -5.47
CA LEU A 85 -16.79 -1.41 -5.45
C LEU A 85 -17.20 -1.91 -6.84
N LEU A 86 -16.87 -1.16 -7.89
CA LEU A 86 -17.19 -1.50 -9.28
C LEU A 86 -16.17 -2.41 -9.95
N GLY A 87 -15.08 -2.77 -9.25
CA GLY A 87 -14.14 -3.80 -9.68
C GLY A 87 -12.80 -3.29 -10.20
N GLY A 88 -12.53 -1.98 -10.12
CA GLY A 88 -11.27 -1.38 -10.58
C GLY A 88 -11.22 -1.16 -12.09
#